data_AF-A0A382MH71-F1
#
_entry.id   AF-A0A382MH71-F1
#
_cell.length_a   1.000
_cell.length_b   1.000
_cell.length_c   1.000
_cell.angle_alpha   90.00
_cell.angle_beta   90.00
_cell.angle_gamma   90.00
#
_symmetry.space_group_name_H-M   'P 1'
#
loop_
_entity.id
_entity.type
_entity.pdbx_description
1 polymer ?
#
loop_
_entity_poly.entity_id
_entity_poly.type
_entity_poly.pdbx_seq_one_letter_code
_entity_poly.pdbx_strand_id
1 'polypeptide(L)'
;MTKGLSVAARAIKLARELQSRAATMVTRVEQAQLDDLAGMLEHPGDKVTVAQLTDQAFRPRSAARGIDQFQHLLETRGIPRFFSPLDKLVLHFLRRAGQLVAGIAFPLSKRKIRQDTAHVILPAERKPLVAHLRRRHKMDARVNVNFLGEAVLGENEAARRLEQCLEALALPEVEVLSIKISTLYSQVSPFAFDHTVEVLCSRLEKLFRAAAEQNFVRPNGDRVPKFVYLDMEEYRDMHLTAAAFMRTLEISHMKK
;
A
#
# COMPACT_ATOMS: atom_id res chain seq x y z
N MET A 1 48.85 -4.60 -14.10
CA MET A 1 47.62 -3.78 -14.05
C MET A 1 46.42 -4.71 -14.06
N THR A 2 45.84 -4.98 -12.89
CA THR A 2 44.62 -5.79 -12.73
C THR A 2 43.44 -5.02 -13.31
N LYS A 3 42.90 -5.46 -14.45
CA LYS A 3 41.61 -4.94 -14.97
C LYS A 3 40.56 -5.16 -13.89
N GLY A 4 40.02 -4.07 -13.33
CA GLY A 4 38.93 -4.14 -12.37
C GLY A 4 37.72 -4.86 -12.96
N LEU A 5 36.93 -5.50 -12.10
CA LEU A 5 35.68 -6.17 -12.48
C LEU A 5 34.78 -5.21 -13.28
N SER A 6 34.16 -5.71 -14.36
CA SER A 6 33.15 -4.96 -15.11
C SER A 6 31.99 -4.54 -14.22
N VAL A 7 31.20 -3.54 -14.64
CA VAL A 7 29.99 -3.11 -13.91
C VAL A 7 29.05 -4.30 -13.67
N ALA A 8 28.81 -5.12 -14.68
CA ALA A 8 27.99 -6.33 -14.56
C ALA A 8 28.55 -7.31 -13.51
N ALA A 9 29.86 -7.54 -13.52
CA ALA A 9 30.49 -8.45 -12.55
C ALA A 9 30.43 -7.90 -11.12
N ARG A 10 30.57 -6.58 -10.93
CA ARG A 10 30.37 -5.93 -9.63
C ARG A 10 28.93 -5.99 -9.16
N ALA A 11 27.96 -5.81 -10.06
CA ALA A 11 26.53 -5.93 -9.74
C ALA A 11 26.17 -7.35 -9.30
N ILE A 12 26.67 -8.39 -10.00
CA ILE A 12 26.47 -9.79 -9.61
C ILE A 12 27.12 -10.07 -8.25
N LYS A 13 28.33 -9.55 -8.01
CA LYS A 13 29.02 -9.72 -6.72
C LYS A 13 28.19 -9.10 -5.58
N LEU A 14 27.73 -7.87 -5.75
CA LEU A 14 26.89 -7.19 -4.76
C LEU A 14 25.57 -7.94 -4.53
N ALA A 15 24.90 -8.37 -5.60
CA ALA A 15 23.66 -9.13 -5.49
C ALA A 15 23.85 -10.43 -4.69
N ARG A 16 24.97 -11.14 -4.92
CA ARG A 16 25.33 -12.34 -4.15
C ARG A 16 25.57 -12.02 -2.67
N GLU A 17 26.33 -10.97 -2.38
CA GLU A 17 26.60 -10.55 -0.99
C GLU A 17 25.30 -10.19 -0.25
N LEU A 18 24.41 -9.43 -0.90
CA LEU A 18 23.10 -9.08 -0.35
C LEU A 18 22.22 -10.31 -0.12
N GLN A 19 22.15 -11.22 -1.10
CA GLN A 19 21.35 -12.44 -0.99
C GLN A 19 21.86 -13.38 0.10
N SER A 20 23.18 -13.62 0.15
CA SER A 20 23.79 -14.46 1.19
C SER A 20 23.56 -13.89 2.58
N ARG A 21 23.71 -12.56 2.76
CA ARG A 21 23.41 -11.91 4.05
C ARG A 21 21.94 -12.03 4.41
N ALA A 22 21.03 -11.76 3.47
CA ALA A 22 19.59 -11.86 3.70
C ALA A 22 19.19 -13.28 4.15
N ALA A 23 19.72 -14.32 3.48
CA ALA A 23 19.45 -15.72 3.83
C ALA A 23 19.82 -16.08 5.28
N THR A 24 20.87 -15.46 5.83
CA THR A 24 21.26 -15.67 7.24
C THR A 24 20.39 -14.93 8.25
N MET A 25 19.59 -13.95 7.79
CA MET A 25 18.78 -13.08 8.64
C MET A 25 17.28 -13.45 8.66
N VAL A 26 16.86 -14.39 7.81
CA VAL A 26 15.45 -14.82 7.73
C VAL A 26 15.00 -15.45 9.04
N THR A 27 13.93 -14.90 9.61
CA THR A 27 13.29 -15.46 10.80
C THR A 27 12.38 -16.63 10.45
N ARG A 28 12.05 -17.48 11.42
CA ARG A 28 11.11 -18.60 11.22
C ARG A 28 9.72 -18.15 10.73
N VAL A 29 9.28 -16.97 11.17
CA VAL A 29 7.99 -16.40 10.76
C VAL A 29 8.04 -15.97 9.29
N GLU A 30 9.10 -15.30 8.87
CA GLU A 30 9.30 -14.92 7.47
C GLU A 30 9.45 -16.15 6.57
N GLN A 31 10.15 -17.19 7.03
CA GLN A 31 10.27 -18.44 6.27
C GLN A 31 8.90 -19.09 6.04
N ALA A 32 8.05 -19.17 7.06
CA ALA A 32 6.69 -19.71 6.90
C ALA A 32 5.86 -18.90 5.89
N GLN A 33 5.98 -17.57 5.90
CA GLN A 33 5.31 -16.71 4.91
C GLN A 33 5.84 -16.93 3.48
N LEU A 34 7.15 -17.16 3.33
CA LEU A 34 7.76 -17.50 2.03
C LEU A 34 7.26 -18.85 1.51
N ASP A 35 7.12 -19.84 2.39
CA ASP A 35 6.60 -21.16 2.03
C ASP A 35 5.12 -21.07 1.60
N ASP A 36 4.30 -20.28 2.29
CA ASP A 36 2.91 -19.99 1.90
C ASP A 36 2.84 -19.33 0.51
N LEU A 37 3.68 -18.31 0.27
CA LEU A 37 3.78 -17.63 -1.02
C LEU A 37 4.24 -18.57 -2.14
N ALA A 38 5.21 -19.44 -1.87
CA ALA A 38 5.67 -20.44 -2.83
C ALA A 38 4.53 -21.41 -3.20
N GLY A 39 3.80 -21.91 -2.21
CA GLY A 39 2.63 -22.77 -2.46
C GLY A 39 1.53 -22.09 -3.27
N MET A 40 1.30 -20.78 -3.07
CA MET A 40 0.36 -20.00 -3.90
C MET A 40 0.82 -19.88 -5.37
N LEU A 41 2.13 -19.85 -5.63
CA LEU A 41 2.68 -19.76 -6.99
C LEU A 41 2.65 -21.11 -7.71
N GLU A 42 2.88 -22.21 -7.00
CA GLU A 42 2.84 -23.57 -7.54
C GLU A 42 1.42 -23.99 -7.97
N HIS A 43 0.38 -23.38 -7.38
CA HIS A 43 -1.01 -23.73 -7.62
C HIS A 43 -1.86 -22.49 -7.97
N PRO A 44 -1.95 -22.09 -9.25
CA PRO A 44 -2.67 -20.90 -9.68
C PRO A 44 -4.14 -20.82 -9.23
N GLY A 45 -4.83 -21.97 -9.11
CA GLY A 45 -6.21 -22.04 -8.61
C GLY A 45 -6.35 -21.66 -7.14
N ASP A 46 -5.35 -21.99 -6.32
CA ASP A 46 -5.31 -21.65 -4.90
C ASP A 46 -5.18 -20.14 -4.70
N LYS A 47 -4.36 -19.49 -5.53
CA LYS A 47 -4.24 -18.01 -5.55
C LYS A 47 -5.58 -17.33 -5.82
N VAL A 48 -6.36 -17.81 -6.79
CA VAL A 48 -7.68 -17.25 -7.10
C VAL A 48 -8.62 -17.39 -5.90
N THR A 49 -8.58 -18.55 -5.24
CA THR A 49 -9.42 -18.83 -4.07
C THR A 49 -9.10 -17.87 -2.92
N VAL A 50 -7.81 -17.71 -2.58
CA VAL A 50 -7.37 -16.79 -1.52
C VAL A 50 -7.73 -15.34 -1.83
N ALA A 51 -7.54 -14.92 -3.09
CA ALA A 51 -7.90 -13.57 -3.52
C ALA A 51 -9.40 -13.30 -3.37
N GLN A 52 -10.24 -14.25 -3.80
CA GLN A 52 -11.70 -14.14 -3.69
C GLN A 52 -12.19 -14.21 -2.23
N LEU A 53 -11.61 -15.10 -1.41
CA LEU A 53 -11.93 -15.16 0.01
C LEU A 53 -11.61 -13.83 0.70
N THR A 54 -10.46 -13.23 0.39
CA THR A 54 -10.03 -11.98 1.01
C THR A 54 -10.90 -10.79 0.54
N ASP A 55 -11.19 -10.68 -0.76
CA ASP A 55 -11.99 -9.58 -1.32
C ASP A 55 -13.48 -9.70 -0.98
N GLN A 56 -14.07 -10.89 -1.15
CA GLN A 56 -15.52 -11.04 -1.08
C GLN A 56 -16.03 -11.40 0.31
N ALA A 57 -15.34 -12.28 1.05
CA ALA A 57 -15.85 -12.75 2.34
C ALA A 57 -15.77 -11.67 3.43
N PHE A 58 -14.80 -10.75 3.34
CA PHE A 58 -14.60 -9.69 4.34
C PHE A 58 -15.27 -8.35 3.99
N ARG A 59 -15.85 -8.22 2.79
CA ARG A 59 -16.58 -7.02 2.35
C ARG A 59 -17.91 -6.80 3.09
N PRO A 60 -18.73 -7.83 3.38
CA PRO A 60 -19.97 -7.65 4.14
C PRO A 60 -19.73 -7.13 5.55
N ARG A 61 -20.59 -6.22 6.00
CA ARG A 61 -20.64 -5.80 7.42
C ARG A 61 -21.26 -6.87 8.33
N SER A 62 -22.12 -7.73 7.77
CA SER A 62 -22.77 -8.83 8.48
C SER A 62 -21.86 -10.06 8.54
N ALA A 63 -21.57 -10.54 9.74
CA ALA A 63 -20.79 -11.76 9.96
C ALA A 63 -21.44 -13.00 9.33
N ALA A 64 -22.77 -13.09 9.38
CA ALA A 64 -23.51 -14.19 8.76
C ALA A 64 -23.33 -14.20 7.24
N ARG A 65 -23.43 -13.03 6.58
CA ARG A 65 -23.20 -12.92 5.12
C ARG A 65 -21.75 -13.16 4.74
N GLY A 66 -20.80 -12.68 5.53
CA GLY A 66 -19.38 -12.92 5.28
C GLY A 66 -19.02 -14.39 5.33
N ILE A 67 -19.55 -15.13 6.31
CA ILE A 67 -19.35 -16.58 6.43
C ILE A 67 -20.09 -17.36 5.35
N ASP A 68 -21.32 -16.96 4.99
CA ASP A 68 -22.05 -17.55 3.87
C ASP A 68 -21.24 -17.45 2.56
N GLN A 69 -20.69 -16.27 2.26
CA GLN A 69 -19.81 -16.07 1.11
C GLN A 69 -18.52 -16.91 1.22
N PHE A 70 -17.95 -16.99 2.42
CA PHE A 70 -16.76 -17.80 2.68
C PHE A 70 -17.02 -19.29 2.39
N GLN A 71 -18.15 -19.84 2.88
CA GLN A 71 -18.56 -21.22 2.62
C GLN A 71 -18.77 -21.47 1.13
N HIS A 72 -19.51 -20.56 0.46
CA HIS A 72 -19.75 -20.64 -0.98
C HIS A 72 -18.45 -20.70 -1.80
N LEU A 73 -17.46 -19.87 -1.45
CA LEU A 73 -16.16 -19.87 -2.12
C LEU A 73 -15.38 -21.17 -1.87
N LEU A 74 -15.39 -21.69 -0.64
CA LEU A 74 -14.74 -22.97 -0.34
C LEU A 74 -15.42 -24.18 -1.00
N GLU A 75 -16.73 -24.13 -1.20
CA GLU A 75 -17.49 -25.17 -1.90
C GLU A 75 -17.21 -25.16 -3.41
N THR A 76 -17.18 -23.97 -4.01
CA THR A 76 -17.00 -23.82 -5.47
C THR A 76 -15.54 -23.91 -5.92
N ARG A 77 -14.60 -23.47 -5.09
CA ARG A 77 -13.16 -23.43 -5.44
C ARG A 77 -12.30 -24.47 -4.71
N GLY A 78 -12.82 -25.05 -3.62
CA GLY A 78 -12.06 -25.95 -2.77
C GLY A 78 -11.23 -25.22 -1.72
N ILE A 79 -10.57 -25.99 -0.85
CA ILE A 79 -9.65 -25.46 0.16
C ILE A 79 -8.24 -25.44 -0.45
N PRO A 80 -7.53 -24.30 -0.41
CA PRO A 80 -6.18 -24.20 -0.94
C PRO A 80 -5.21 -25.21 -0.32
N ARG A 81 -4.33 -25.77 -1.14
CA ARG A 81 -3.43 -26.87 -0.79
C ARG A 81 -2.24 -26.44 0.04
N PHE A 82 -1.80 -25.20 -0.09
CA PHE A 82 -0.65 -24.69 0.65
C PHE A 82 -0.95 -24.48 2.15
N PHE A 83 -2.23 -24.38 2.55
CA PHE A 83 -2.60 -24.26 3.96
C PHE A 83 -2.10 -25.44 4.80
N SER A 84 -1.70 -25.13 6.03
CA SER A 84 -1.26 -26.15 6.99
C SER A 84 -2.38 -27.19 7.25
N PRO A 85 -2.06 -28.42 7.68
CA PRO A 85 -3.07 -29.42 8.02
C PRO A 85 -4.10 -28.93 9.05
N LEU A 86 -3.65 -28.12 10.01
CA LEU A 86 -4.52 -27.50 11.02
C LEU A 86 -5.48 -26.48 10.38
N ASP A 87 -4.97 -25.62 9.51
CA ASP A 87 -5.80 -24.64 8.80
C ASP A 87 -6.83 -25.34 7.91
N LYS A 88 -6.44 -26.40 7.21
CA LYS A 88 -7.37 -27.22 6.41
C LYS A 88 -8.47 -27.81 7.28
N LEU A 89 -8.15 -28.33 8.46
CA LEU A 89 -9.14 -28.87 9.39
C LEU A 89 -10.14 -27.78 9.82
N VAL A 90 -9.65 -26.59 10.16
CA VAL A 90 -10.48 -25.43 10.52
C VAL A 90 -11.37 -25.01 9.35
N LEU A 91 -10.82 -24.93 8.13
CA LEU A 91 -11.57 -24.56 6.93
C LEU A 91 -12.64 -25.60 6.59
N HIS A 92 -12.35 -26.89 6.76
CA HIS A 92 -13.34 -27.95 6.62
C HIS A 92 -14.47 -27.85 7.65
N PHE A 93 -14.14 -27.49 8.89
CA PHE A 93 -15.14 -27.25 9.93
C PHE A 93 -16.00 -26.02 9.60
N LEU A 94 -15.38 -24.90 9.24
CA LEU A 94 -16.07 -23.68 8.82
C LEU A 94 -16.96 -23.90 7.59
N ARG A 95 -16.53 -24.75 6.65
CA ARG A 95 -17.35 -25.12 5.50
C ARG A 95 -18.67 -25.77 5.94
N ARG A 96 -18.65 -26.65 6.95
CA ARG A 96 -19.84 -27.41 7.39
C ARG A 96 -20.68 -26.71 8.45
N ALA A 97 -20.04 -26.01 9.39
CA ALA A 97 -20.67 -25.45 10.58
C ALA A 97 -20.55 -23.92 10.65
N GLY A 98 -20.13 -23.26 9.57
CA GLY A 98 -19.78 -21.84 9.54
C GLY A 98 -20.86 -20.94 10.14
N GLN A 99 -22.11 -21.12 9.74
CA GLN A 99 -23.22 -20.27 10.21
C GLN A 99 -23.41 -20.33 11.74
N LEU A 100 -23.20 -21.49 12.37
CA LEU A 100 -23.33 -21.65 13.83
C LEU A 100 -22.23 -20.90 14.59
N VAL A 101 -21.04 -20.81 14.01
CA VAL A 101 -19.88 -20.15 14.63
C VAL A 101 -19.60 -18.77 14.05
N ALA A 102 -20.46 -18.25 13.18
CA ALA A 102 -20.20 -17.04 12.41
C ALA A 102 -19.93 -15.82 13.29
N GLY A 103 -20.66 -15.70 14.41
CA GLY A 103 -20.49 -14.62 15.39
C GLY A 103 -19.11 -14.59 16.07
N ILE A 104 -18.38 -15.70 16.06
CA ILE A 104 -17.05 -15.84 16.70
C ILE A 104 -15.95 -15.95 15.65
N ALA A 105 -16.11 -16.86 14.69
CA ALA A 105 -15.11 -17.15 13.68
C ALA A 105 -14.80 -15.93 12.80
N PHE A 106 -15.82 -15.14 12.44
CA PHE A 106 -15.64 -14.02 11.54
C PHE A 106 -14.87 -12.84 12.19
N PRO A 107 -15.23 -12.36 13.41
CA PRO A 107 -14.42 -11.35 14.10
C PRO A 107 -12.98 -11.80 14.38
N LEU A 108 -12.77 -13.07 14.76
CA LEU A 108 -11.43 -13.61 15.00
C LEU A 108 -10.60 -13.65 13.72
N SER A 109 -11.18 -14.10 12.60
CA SER A 109 -10.52 -14.11 11.30
C SER A 109 -10.15 -12.70 10.85
N LYS A 110 -11.07 -11.74 11.00
CA LYS A 110 -10.81 -10.33 10.69
C LYS A 110 -9.69 -9.74 11.58
N ARG A 111 -9.66 -10.10 12.87
CA ARG A 111 -8.59 -9.69 13.79
C ARG A 111 -7.25 -10.28 13.38
N LYS A 112 -7.22 -11.57 13.04
CA LYS A 112 -6.01 -12.26 12.57
C LYS A 112 -5.46 -11.61 11.30
N ILE A 113 -6.30 -11.39 10.28
CA ILE A 113 -5.87 -10.69 9.04
C ILE A 113 -5.34 -9.29 9.36
N ARG A 114 -5.99 -8.53 10.25
CA ARG A 114 -5.52 -7.21 10.64
C ARG A 114 -4.16 -7.25 11.37
N GLN A 115 -3.92 -8.27 12.20
CA GLN A 115 -2.62 -8.48 12.86
C GLN A 115 -1.56 -8.92 11.85
N ASP A 116 -1.89 -9.88 10.99
CA ASP A 116 -1.02 -10.41 9.96
C ASP A 116 -0.68 -9.33 8.92
N THR A 117 -1.52 -8.31 8.71
CA THR A 117 -1.22 -7.19 7.79
C THR A 117 -0.66 -5.96 8.46
N ALA A 118 -0.64 -5.87 9.80
CA ALA A 118 -0.22 -4.68 10.55
C ALA A 118 1.25 -4.29 10.32
N HIS A 119 2.07 -5.23 9.86
CA HIS A 119 3.48 -4.98 9.52
C HIS A 119 3.65 -4.30 8.15
N VAL A 120 2.62 -4.35 7.29
CA VAL A 120 2.60 -3.75 5.94
C VAL A 120 1.67 -2.55 5.87
N ILE A 121 0.48 -2.66 6.48
CA ILE A 121 -0.58 -1.64 6.45
C ILE A 121 -0.73 -1.05 7.84
N LEU A 122 -0.33 0.20 7.99
CA LEU A 122 -0.50 0.95 9.24
C LEU A 122 -1.88 1.62 9.27
N PRO A 123 -2.57 1.62 10.43
CA PRO A 123 -3.77 2.43 10.60
C PRO A 123 -3.46 3.93 10.36
N ALA A 124 -4.27 4.58 9.53
CA ALA A 124 -4.06 5.97 9.11
C ALA A 124 -4.38 6.99 10.22
N GLU A 125 -4.96 6.57 11.34
CA GLU A 125 -5.26 7.42 12.48
C GLU A 125 -3.98 8.08 13.02
N ARG A 126 -4.10 9.34 13.44
CA ARG A 126 -2.94 10.18 13.80
C ARG A 126 -2.02 9.55 14.86
N LYS A 127 -2.59 8.99 15.93
CA LYS A 127 -1.82 8.40 17.05
C LYS A 127 -0.94 7.22 16.58
N PRO A 128 -1.47 6.15 15.94
CA PRO A 128 -0.64 5.06 15.45
C PRO A 128 0.35 5.50 14.35
N LEU A 129 -0.05 6.41 13.45
CA LEU A 129 0.82 6.96 12.41
C LEU A 129 2.05 7.65 13.00
N VAL A 130 1.85 8.63 13.88
CA VAL A 130 2.93 9.38 14.53
C VAL A 130 3.84 8.47 15.34
N ALA A 131 3.27 7.51 16.09
CA ALA A 131 4.06 6.56 16.86
C ALA A 131 4.96 5.71 15.95
N HIS A 132 4.46 5.28 14.78
CA HIS A 132 5.25 4.53 13.81
C HIS A 132 6.37 5.39 13.20
N LEU A 133 6.04 6.58 12.70
CA LEU A 133 7.01 7.48 12.07
C LEU A 133 8.15 7.85 13.02
N ARG A 134 7.84 8.15 14.29
CA ARG A 134 8.87 8.41 15.31
C ARG A 134 9.78 7.20 15.56
N ARG A 135 9.24 5.98 15.58
CA ARG A 135 10.05 4.77 15.72
C ARG A 135 10.99 4.59 14.53
N ARG A 136 10.50 4.78 13.31
CA ARG A 136 11.30 4.68 12.08
C ARG A 136 12.37 5.77 12.01
N HIS A 137 12.03 6.99 12.41
CA HIS A 137 12.98 8.09 12.49
C HIS A 137 14.15 7.80 13.44
N LYS A 138 13.88 7.18 14.60
CA LYS A 138 14.94 6.72 15.54
C LYS A 138 15.84 5.62 14.97
N MET A 139 15.37 4.90 13.96
CA MET A 139 16.13 3.85 13.26
C MET A 139 16.87 4.41 12.04
N ASP A 140 16.92 5.74 11.88
CA ASP A 140 17.47 6.41 10.70
C ASP A 140 16.82 5.95 9.37
N ALA A 141 15.54 5.56 9.45
CA ALA A 141 14.76 5.12 8.29
C ALA A 141 13.90 6.27 7.76
N ARG A 142 14.08 6.59 6.47
CA ARG A 142 13.24 7.54 5.74
C ARG A 142 11.95 6.86 5.29
N VAL A 143 10.81 7.42 5.67
CA VAL A 143 9.49 6.82 5.38
C VAL A 143 8.75 7.67 4.36
N ASN A 144 8.27 7.01 3.30
CA ASN A 144 7.33 7.59 2.35
C ASN A 144 5.91 7.18 2.76
N VAL A 145 5.07 8.15 3.12
CA VAL A 145 3.69 7.91 3.55
C VAL A 145 2.79 7.85 2.33
N ASN A 146 1.94 6.84 2.23
CA ASN A 146 0.90 6.74 1.20
C ASN A 146 -0.42 6.38 1.88
N PHE A 147 -1.45 7.22 1.71
CA PHE A 147 -2.77 6.92 2.24
C PHE A 147 -3.51 5.96 1.31
N LEU A 148 -3.88 4.80 1.84
CA LEU A 148 -4.68 3.83 1.11
C LEU A 148 -6.11 4.34 0.91
N GLY A 149 -6.63 4.15 -0.30
CA GLY A 149 -7.99 4.48 -0.69
C GLY A 149 -8.27 3.92 -2.08
N GLU A 150 -9.55 3.63 -2.34
CA GLU A 150 -10.04 3.41 -3.70
C GLU A 150 -10.07 4.76 -4.44
N ALA A 151 -10.17 4.70 -5.77
CA ALA A 151 -10.36 5.90 -6.59
C ALA A 151 -11.60 6.68 -6.09
N VAL A 152 -11.46 8.00 -5.97
CA VAL A 152 -12.54 8.83 -5.44
C VAL A 152 -13.68 8.90 -6.44
N LEU A 153 -14.90 8.61 -5.99
CA LEU A 153 -16.07 8.56 -6.88
C LEU A 153 -16.76 9.93 -7.04
N GLY A 154 -16.41 10.91 -6.20
CA GLY A 154 -17.00 12.24 -6.27
C GLY A 154 -16.09 13.33 -5.68
N GLU A 155 -16.35 14.57 -6.09
CA GLU A 155 -15.50 15.72 -5.76
C GLU A 155 -15.46 16.05 -4.27
N ASN A 156 -16.53 15.77 -3.52
CA ASN A 156 -16.54 15.91 -2.07
C ASN A 156 -15.53 14.95 -1.41
N GLU A 157 -15.38 13.73 -1.93
CA GLU A 157 -14.35 12.82 -1.43
C GLU A 157 -12.96 13.26 -1.86
N ALA A 158 -12.78 13.66 -3.12
CA ALA A 158 -11.51 14.19 -3.63
C ALA A 158 -11.02 15.38 -2.79
N ALA A 159 -11.92 16.31 -2.44
CA ALA A 159 -11.62 17.44 -1.57
C ALA A 159 -11.16 17.00 -0.16
N ARG A 160 -11.87 16.04 0.46
CA ARG A 160 -11.47 15.47 1.76
C ARG A 160 -10.11 14.77 1.69
N ARG A 161 -9.80 14.06 0.60
CA ARG A 161 -8.50 13.40 0.40
C ARG A 161 -7.38 14.42 0.24
N LEU A 162 -7.62 15.50 -0.50
CA LEU A 162 -6.69 16.61 -0.64
C LEU A 162 -6.40 17.25 0.73
N GLU A 163 -7.44 17.52 1.52
CA GLU A 163 -7.31 18.05 2.89
C GLU A 163 -6.52 17.09 3.79
N GLN A 164 -6.82 15.80 3.76
CA GLN A 164 -6.06 14.78 4.49
C GLN A 164 -4.56 14.78 4.11
N CYS A 165 -4.24 15.00 2.83
CA CYS A 165 -2.85 15.11 2.38
C CYS A 165 -2.17 16.38 2.92
N LEU A 166 -2.88 17.52 2.93
CA LEU A 166 -2.38 18.78 3.50
C LEU A 166 -2.15 18.66 5.02
N GLU A 167 -3.08 18.04 5.75
CA GLU A 167 -2.93 17.76 7.17
C GLU A 167 -1.72 16.87 7.45
N ALA A 168 -1.48 15.85 6.61
CA ALA A 168 -0.31 14.99 6.73
C ALA A 168 1.00 15.75 6.46
N LEU A 169 1.02 16.62 5.46
CA LEU A 169 2.15 17.53 5.20
C LEU A 169 2.36 18.53 6.33
N ALA A 170 1.38 18.80 7.19
CA ALA A 170 1.57 19.62 8.40
C ALA A 170 2.17 18.82 9.58
N LEU A 171 2.15 17.48 9.56
CA LEU A 171 2.72 16.67 10.66
C LEU A 171 4.25 16.74 10.68
N PRO A 172 4.89 17.11 11.81
CA PRO A 172 6.36 17.17 11.92
C PRO A 172 7.07 15.85 11.59
N GLU A 173 6.38 14.72 11.78
CA GLU A 173 6.91 13.38 11.54
C GLU A 173 6.90 12.94 10.06
N VAL A 174 6.21 13.68 9.19
CA VAL A 174 6.12 13.35 7.76
C VAL A 174 7.14 14.17 7.00
N GLU A 175 8.16 13.49 6.44
CA GLU A 175 9.09 14.09 5.48
C GLU A 175 8.58 13.97 4.04
N VAL A 176 7.98 12.82 3.71
CA VAL A 176 7.63 12.44 2.33
C VAL A 176 6.21 11.89 2.27
N LEU A 177 5.43 12.36 1.29
CA LEU A 177 4.07 11.90 1.00
C LEU A 177 3.97 11.45 -0.47
N SER A 178 3.32 10.33 -0.74
CA SER A 178 2.91 9.92 -2.08
C SER A 178 1.43 10.20 -2.30
N ILE A 179 1.12 10.68 -3.49
CA ILE A 179 -0.24 11.02 -3.94
C ILE A 179 -0.47 10.44 -5.32
N LYS A 180 -1.75 10.29 -5.69
CA LYS A 180 -2.23 9.77 -6.97
C LYS A 180 -3.22 10.74 -7.57
N ILE A 181 -3.28 10.86 -8.89
CA ILE A 181 -4.24 11.78 -9.52
C ILE A 181 -5.69 11.32 -9.31
N SER A 182 -5.92 10.01 -9.22
CA SER A 182 -7.23 9.42 -8.88
C SER A 182 -7.68 9.70 -7.44
N THR A 183 -6.76 10.08 -6.55
CA THR A 183 -7.08 10.55 -5.19
C THR A 183 -7.48 12.01 -5.19
N LEU A 184 -6.96 12.77 -6.16
CA LEU A 184 -7.12 14.22 -6.22
C LEU A 184 -8.30 14.65 -7.06
N TYR A 185 -8.82 13.87 -7.98
CA TYR A 185 -9.93 14.26 -8.86
C TYR A 185 -10.80 13.04 -9.21
N SER A 186 -12.13 13.19 -9.15
CA SER A 186 -13.05 12.06 -9.40
C SER A 186 -13.39 11.86 -10.88
N GLN A 187 -13.19 12.87 -11.72
CA GLN A 187 -13.55 12.84 -13.14
C GLN A 187 -12.31 12.80 -14.04
N VAL A 188 -11.26 12.10 -13.60
CA VAL A 188 -10.04 11.90 -14.41
C VAL A 188 -10.43 11.24 -15.73
N SER A 189 -10.27 11.97 -16.83
CA SER A 189 -10.69 11.51 -18.15
C SER A 189 -9.68 11.93 -19.22
N PRO A 190 -9.15 10.97 -20.00
CA PRO A 190 -8.24 11.30 -21.11
C PRO A 190 -8.96 12.02 -22.26
N PHE A 191 -10.28 11.92 -22.35
CA PHE A 191 -11.08 12.62 -23.38
C PHE A 191 -11.19 14.12 -23.12
N ALA A 192 -11.20 14.52 -21.85
CA ALA A 192 -11.22 15.92 -21.43
C ALA A 192 -9.82 16.34 -20.93
N PHE A 193 -8.80 16.10 -21.75
CA PHE A 193 -7.39 16.17 -21.35
C PHE A 193 -7.02 17.50 -20.70
N ASP A 194 -7.19 18.62 -21.42
CA ASP A 194 -6.76 19.93 -20.92
C ASP A 194 -7.52 20.35 -19.66
N HIS A 195 -8.84 20.09 -19.62
CA HIS A 195 -9.64 20.35 -18.43
C HIS A 195 -9.19 19.52 -17.23
N THR A 196 -8.97 18.22 -17.43
CA THR A 196 -8.49 17.31 -16.37
C THR A 196 -7.13 17.76 -15.86
N VAL A 197 -6.21 18.09 -16.76
CA VAL A 197 -4.87 18.57 -16.40
C VAL A 197 -4.95 19.89 -15.64
N GLU A 198 -5.78 20.84 -16.05
CA GLU A 198 -5.97 22.12 -15.35
C GLU A 198 -6.46 21.92 -13.90
N VAL A 199 -7.46 21.07 -13.70
CA VAL A 199 -7.99 20.74 -12.37
C VAL A 199 -6.92 20.07 -11.49
N LEU A 200 -6.16 19.12 -12.06
CA LEU A 200 -5.07 18.46 -11.37
C LEU A 200 -3.95 19.43 -11.01
N CYS A 201 -3.55 20.32 -11.93
CA CYS A 201 -2.53 21.33 -11.67
C CYS A 201 -2.89 22.20 -10.46
N SER A 202 -4.14 22.69 -10.39
CA SER A 202 -4.61 23.50 -9.25
C SER A 202 -4.50 22.77 -7.91
N ARG A 203 -4.75 21.46 -7.88
CA ARG A 203 -4.69 20.64 -6.66
C ARG A 203 -3.26 20.26 -6.28
N LEU A 204 -2.45 19.89 -7.28
CA LEU A 204 -1.03 19.58 -7.12
C LEU A 204 -0.25 20.81 -6.63
N GLU A 205 -0.56 22.00 -7.15
CA GLU A 205 0.09 23.24 -6.71
C GLU A 205 -0.07 23.45 -5.20
N LYS A 206 -1.29 23.25 -4.66
CA LYS A 206 -1.55 23.36 -3.21
C LYS A 206 -0.67 22.42 -2.40
N LEU A 207 -0.53 21.18 -2.84
CA LEU A 207 0.27 20.17 -2.15
C LEU A 207 1.77 20.45 -2.25
N PHE A 208 2.26 20.82 -3.42
CA PHE A 208 3.67 21.12 -3.63
C PHE A 208 4.09 22.37 -2.87
N ARG A 209 3.24 23.41 -2.84
CA ARG A 209 3.46 24.61 -2.03
C ARG A 209 3.48 24.26 -0.53
N ALA A 210 2.49 23.53 -0.03
CA ALA A 210 2.45 23.11 1.36
C ALA A 210 3.70 22.30 1.75
N ALA A 211 4.17 21.42 0.88
CA ALA A 211 5.39 20.65 1.12
C ALA A 211 6.66 21.53 1.14
N ALA A 212 6.74 22.54 0.26
CA ALA A 212 7.87 23.45 0.19
C ALA A 212 7.94 24.43 1.38
N GLU A 213 6.78 24.85 1.91
CA GLU A 213 6.68 25.78 3.06
C GLU A 213 6.94 25.09 4.40
N GLN A 214 6.69 23.78 4.49
CA GLN A 214 6.89 22.98 5.69
C GLN A 214 8.29 22.39 5.74
N ASN A 215 8.86 22.29 6.95
CA ASN A 215 10.19 21.72 7.16
C ASN A 215 10.12 20.42 7.97
N PHE A 216 10.98 19.47 7.61
CA PHE A 216 11.26 18.25 8.36
C PHE A 216 12.68 18.32 8.94
N VAL A 217 12.87 17.81 10.16
CA VAL A 217 14.18 17.72 10.81
C VAL A 217 14.65 16.28 10.72
N ARG A 218 15.77 16.05 10.02
CA ARG A 218 16.38 14.73 9.89
C ARG A 218 17.15 14.34 11.17
N PRO A 219 17.47 13.05 11.36
CA PRO A 219 18.21 12.60 12.55
C PRO A 219 19.58 13.29 12.73
N ASN A 220 20.19 13.75 11.63
CA ASN A 220 21.44 14.50 11.63
C ASN A 220 21.28 16.01 11.94
N GLY A 221 20.06 16.49 12.16
CA GLY A 221 19.74 17.90 12.45
C GLY A 221 19.41 18.76 11.24
N ASP A 222 19.57 18.24 10.01
CA ASP A 222 19.28 19.01 8.80
C ASP A 222 17.79 19.35 8.70
N ARG A 223 17.51 20.60 8.33
CA ARG A 223 16.16 21.06 8.02
C ARG A 223 15.96 21.03 6.51
N VAL A 224 15.03 20.20 6.06
CA VAL A 224 14.72 20.05 4.64
C VAL A 224 13.24 20.35 4.39
N PRO A 225 12.90 20.92 3.21
CA PRO A 225 11.52 20.95 2.76
C PRO A 225 10.96 19.53 2.65
N LYS A 226 9.64 19.40 2.80
CA LYS A 226 8.98 18.10 2.60
C LYS A 226 8.91 17.77 1.11
N PHE A 227 8.75 16.48 0.82
CA PHE A 227 8.73 15.98 -0.54
C PHE A 227 7.41 15.31 -0.88
N VAL A 228 6.89 15.55 -2.09
CA VAL A 228 5.68 14.91 -2.59
C VAL A 228 6.03 14.07 -3.82
N TYR A 229 5.77 12.76 -3.76
CA TYR A 229 5.79 11.87 -4.92
C TYR A 229 4.42 11.86 -5.59
N LEU A 230 4.40 12.00 -6.92
CA LEU A 230 3.22 11.72 -7.72
C LEU A 230 3.36 10.31 -8.31
N ASP A 231 2.56 9.38 -7.81
CA ASP A 231 2.57 7.98 -8.24
C ASP A 231 1.96 7.86 -9.65
N MET A 232 2.58 7.00 -10.47
CA MET A 232 2.02 6.60 -11.76
C MET A 232 1.00 5.48 -11.56
N GLU A 233 -0.17 5.61 -12.18
CA GLU A 233 -1.29 4.68 -12.03
C GLU A 233 -1.47 3.81 -13.30
N GLU A 234 -2.70 3.59 -13.75
CA GLU A 234 -2.99 2.84 -14.97
C GLU A 234 -2.43 3.55 -16.21
N TYR A 235 -2.08 2.76 -17.24
CA TYR A 235 -1.50 3.29 -18.48
C TYR A 235 -2.38 4.36 -19.16
N ARG A 236 -3.71 4.25 -19.06
CA ARG A 236 -4.66 5.23 -19.63
C ARG A 236 -4.47 6.64 -19.06
N ASP A 237 -3.99 6.74 -17.82
CA ASP A 237 -3.85 7.99 -17.09
C ASP A 237 -2.40 8.52 -17.14
N MET A 238 -1.47 7.77 -17.75
CA MET A 238 -0.05 8.10 -17.78
C MET A 238 0.26 9.49 -18.32
N HIS A 239 -0.37 9.84 -19.44
CA HIS A 239 -0.17 11.15 -20.08
C HIS A 239 -0.78 12.29 -19.27
N LEU A 240 -1.91 12.05 -18.58
CA LEU A 240 -2.53 13.03 -17.69
C LEU A 240 -1.63 13.30 -16.48
N THR A 241 -1.13 12.25 -15.83
CA THR A 241 -0.22 12.35 -14.68
C THR A 241 1.05 13.11 -15.06
N ALA A 242 1.69 12.74 -16.17
CA ALA A 242 2.91 13.40 -16.62
C ALA A 242 2.67 14.88 -16.98
N ALA A 243 1.60 15.19 -17.71
CA ALA A 243 1.27 16.56 -18.08
C ALA A 243 0.91 17.42 -16.87
N ALA A 244 0.08 16.91 -15.96
CA ALA A 244 -0.27 17.61 -14.72
C ALA A 244 0.97 17.89 -13.87
N PHE A 245 1.88 16.93 -13.73
CA PHE A 245 3.14 17.13 -13.03
C PHE A 245 3.99 18.23 -13.66
N MET A 246 4.31 18.10 -14.95
CA MET A 246 5.20 19.02 -15.66
C MET A 246 4.61 20.43 -15.71
N ARG A 247 3.33 20.58 -16.08
CA ARG A 247 2.66 21.89 -16.13
C ARG A 247 2.58 22.55 -14.75
N THR A 248 2.39 21.78 -13.67
CA THR A 248 2.40 22.34 -12.30
C THR A 248 3.77 22.91 -11.94
N LEU A 249 4.86 22.23 -12.31
CA LEU A 249 6.23 22.71 -12.04
C LEU A 249 6.63 23.90 -12.93
N GLU A 250 5.96 24.07 -14.07
CA GLU A 250 6.19 25.22 -14.97
C GLU A 250 5.57 26.53 -14.47
N ILE A 251 4.63 26.46 -13.51
CA ILE A 251 4.00 27.63 -12.90
C ILE A 251 5.08 28.52 -12.26
N SER A 252 5.05 29.82 -12.59
CA SER A 252 6.17 30.75 -12.35
C SER A 252 6.71 30.79 -10.91
N HIS A 253 5.84 30.65 -9.91
CA HIS A 253 6.25 30.65 -8.49
C HIS A 253 6.66 29.27 -7.94
N MET A 254 6.62 28.22 -8.76
CA MET A 254 7.08 26.87 -8.41
C MET A 254 8.52 26.61 -8.86
N LYS A 255 9.06 27.44 -9.77
CA LYS A 255 10.46 27.38 -10.20
C LYS A 255 11.36 27.99 -9.11
N LYS A 256 12.29 27.20 -8.59
CA LYS A 256 13.39 27.70 -7.75
C LYS A 256 14.56 28.16 -8.62
#